data_AF-A0A150T8G6-F1
#
_entry.id   AF-A0A150T8G6-F1
#
_cell.length_a   1.000
_cell.length_b   1.000
_cell.length_c   1.000
_cell.angle_alpha   90.00
_cell.angle_beta   90.00
_cell.angle_gamma   90.00
#
_symmetry.space_group_name_H-M   'P 1'
#
loop_
_entity.id
_entity.type
_entity.pdbx_description
1 polymer ?
#
loop_
_entity_poly.entity_id
_entity_poly.type
_entity_poly.pdbx_seq_one_letter_code
_entity_poly.pdbx_strand_id
1 'polypeptide(L)'
;MRRTIAQLFVSAFTFAVPLLVVSSASAQPNPCGNLQAAAAGQCEIRTSGGCEGYCEPVQFTAECSGRCTGSAEASCTGSCQADCEGECNVDPGSLDCEGSCTASCKANCSANCSAHANGSGARAECESSCKASCDGECNVSCEGTPPSASCEAKCEASCEGECKVEANIDCNVDCTSELKGGCEVQCSTPDGALFCNGQYVDIAGTMEECKNWLLTQGIDVEF
;
A
#
# COMPACT_ATOMS: atom_id res chain seq x y z
N MET A 1 -57.80 47.52 -31.03
CA MET A 1 -57.68 46.05 -31.02
C MET A 1 -56.25 45.69 -31.40
N ARG A 2 -55.38 45.47 -30.41
CA ARG A 2 -54.74 44.16 -30.13
C ARG A 2 -54.20 43.45 -31.37
N ARG A 3 -52.86 43.41 -31.53
CA ARG A 3 -52.02 42.21 -31.74
C ARG A 3 -50.58 42.62 -32.15
N THR A 4 -49.63 42.52 -31.21
CA THR A 4 -48.62 41.44 -31.02
C THR A 4 -47.33 41.68 -31.82
N ILE A 5 -46.28 42.13 -31.12
CA ILE A 5 -44.89 41.88 -31.53
C ILE A 5 -44.17 41.34 -30.29
N ALA A 6 -43.78 40.08 -30.37
CA ALA A 6 -43.07 39.34 -29.35
C ALA A 6 -41.63 39.87 -29.23
N GLN A 7 -41.26 40.34 -28.04
CA GLN A 7 -39.87 40.63 -27.72
C GLN A 7 -39.23 39.35 -27.16
N LEU A 8 -38.41 38.71 -27.99
CA LEU A 8 -37.49 37.65 -27.59
C LEU A 8 -36.37 38.27 -26.76
N PHE A 9 -36.42 38.10 -25.45
CA PHE A 9 -35.28 38.35 -24.57
C PHE A 9 -34.33 37.15 -24.66
N VAL A 10 -33.24 37.29 -25.42
CA VAL A 10 -32.11 36.36 -25.40
C VAL A 10 -31.27 36.70 -24.17
N SER A 11 -31.56 36.04 -23.04
CA SER A 11 -30.73 36.09 -21.84
C SER A 11 -29.55 35.13 -22.02
N ALA A 12 -28.38 35.69 -22.36
CA ALA A 12 -27.11 34.97 -22.35
C ALA A 12 -26.66 34.71 -20.91
N PHE A 13 -26.98 33.53 -20.37
CA PHE A 13 -26.35 33.02 -19.14
C PHE A 13 -25.01 32.40 -19.52
N THR A 14 -23.92 33.16 -19.37
CA THR A 14 -22.56 32.62 -19.38
C THR A 14 -22.35 31.85 -18.09
N PHE A 15 -22.57 30.54 -18.12
CA PHE A 15 -22.11 29.62 -17.08
C PHE A 15 -20.58 29.60 -17.11
N ALA A 16 -19.97 30.33 -16.18
CA ALA A 16 -18.57 30.12 -15.82
C ALA A 16 -18.49 28.76 -15.11
N VAL A 17 -18.06 27.72 -15.85
CA VAL A 17 -17.72 26.43 -15.27
C VAL A 17 -16.40 26.60 -14.54
N PRO A 18 -16.33 26.50 -13.20
CA PRO A 18 -15.06 26.42 -12.51
C PRO A 18 -14.41 25.10 -12.91
N LEU A 19 -13.33 25.19 -13.69
CA LEU A 19 -12.40 24.09 -13.91
C LEU A 19 -11.79 23.76 -12.53
N LEU A 20 -12.42 22.83 -11.81
CA LEU A 20 -11.78 22.14 -10.70
C LEU A 20 -10.63 21.34 -11.32
N VAL A 21 -9.42 21.89 -11.21
CA VAL A 21 -8.19 21.15 -11.46
C VAL A 21 -8.16 20.07 -10.39
N VAL A 22 -8.65 18.88 -10.73
CA VAL A 22 -8.33 17.67 -9.99
C VAL A 22 -6.82 17.57 -10.08
N SER A 23 -6.12 17.93 -9.01
CA SER A 23 -4.74 17.53 -8.80
C SER A 23 -4.74 16.01 -8.71
N SER A 24 -4.74 15.34 -9.86
CA SER A 24 -4.25 13.98 -9.94
C SER A 24 -2.82 14.07 -9.43
N ALA A 25 -2.58 13.61 -8.21
CA ALA A 25 -1.26 13.32 -7.69
C ALA A 25 -0.71 12.14 -8.51
N SER A 26 -0.43 12.37 -9.79
CA SER A 26 0.43 11.49 -10.56
C SER A 26 1.81 11.70 -9.99
N ALA A 27 2.33 10.70 -9.30
CA ALA A 27 3.72 10.64 -8.91
C ALA A 27 4.57 10.87 -10.17
N GLN A 28 5.14 12.07 -10.29
CA GLN A 28 6.07 12.36 -11.36
C GLN A 28 7.27 11.44 -11.11
N PRO A 29 7.69 10.61 -12.09
CA PRO A 29 8.77 9.66 -11.88
C PRO A 29 9.99 10.42 -11.38
N ASN A 30 10.40 10.13 -10.15
CA ASN A 30 11.58 10.73 -9.54
C ASN A 30 12.74 9.73 -9.65
N PRO A 31 13.99 10.22 -9.74
CA PRO A 31 15.14 9.34 -9.93
C PRO A 31 15.43 8.44 -8.73
N CYS A 32 14.83 8.68 -7.57
CA CYS A 32 14.91 7.86 -6.36
C CYS A 32 13.76 6.83 -6.24
N GLY A 33 13.09 6.48 -7.35
CA GLY A 33 12.05 5.45 -7.35
C GLY A 33 10.79 5.88 -6.61
N ASN A 34 10.35 5.09 -5.62
CA ASN A 34 9.13 5.37 -4.86
C ASN A 34 9.36 6.30 -3.65
N LEU A 35 10.59 6.78 -3.45
CA LEU A 35 10.89 7.70 -2.36
C LEU A 35 10.08 9.00 -2.48
N GLN A 36 9.26 9.26 -1.46
CA GLN A 36 8.56 10.53 -1.33
C GLN A 36 9.49 11.54 -0.64
N ALA A 37 9.64 12.74 -1.20
CA ALA A 37 10.51 13.77 -0.64
C ALA A 37 10.15 14.11 0.83
N ALA A 38 8.87 14.09 1.19
CA ALA A 38 8.41 14.30 2.55
C ALA A 38 8.82 13.18 3.53
N ALA A 39 9.12 11.99 3.02
CA ALA A 39 9.60 10.85 3.79
C ALA A 39 11.14 10.73 3.81
N ALA A 40 11.82 11.42 2.89
CA ALA A 40 13.26 11.48 2.80
C ALA A 40 13.79 12.47 3.87
N GLY A 41 14.05 11.95 5.07
CA GLY A 41 14.68 12.71 6.15
C GLY A 41 16.20 12.72 6.02
N GLN A 42 16.89 11.99 6.88
CA GLN A 42 18.36 11.90 6.84
C GLN A 42 18.78 10.84 5.82
N CYS A 43 19.49 11.24 4.76
CA CYS A 43 19.94 10.32 3.73
C CYS A 43 21.45 10.10 3.80
N GLU A 44 21.89 8.86 3.66
CA GLU A 44 23.29 8.45 3.71
C GLU A 44 23.59 7.37 2.68
N ILE A 45 24.77 7.44 2.07
CA ILE A 45 25.30 6.41 1.20
C ILE A 45 26.19 5.50 2.03
N ARG A 46 25.85 4.22 2.08
CA ARG A 46 26.69 3.21 2.73
C ARG A 46 27.51 2.50 1.66
N THR A 47 28.83 2.53 1.84
CA THR A 47 29.77 1.79 0.98
C THR A 47 30.35 0.58 1.72
N SER A 48 31.10 -0.25 1.01
CA SER A 48 31.74 -1.50 1.47
C SER A 48 32.27 -1.47 2.91
N GLY A 49 32.16 -2.60 3.63
CA GLY A 49 32.60 -2.75 5.03
C GLY A 49 31.49 -2.58 6.08
N GLY A 50 30.25 -2.93 5.72
CA GLY A 50 29.08 -2.86 6.61
C GLY A 50 27.75 -2.65 5.89
N CYS A 51 27.79 -2.17 4.63
CA CYS A 51 26.60 -1.92 3.80
C CYS A 51 25.64 -3.10 3.71
N GLU A 52 26.14 -4.32 3.42
CA GLU A 52 25.30 -5.52 3.35
C GLU A 52 24.57 -5.83 4.66
N GLY A 53 25.13 -5.42 5.81
CA GLY A 53 24.48 -5.57 7.10
C GLY A 53 23.25 -4.66 7.30
N TYR A 54 23.02 -3.73 6.38
CA TYR A 54 21.82 -2.88 6.32
C TYR A 54 20.81 -3.38 5.29
N CYS A 55 21.13 -4.41 4.50
CA CYS A 55 20.21 -5.05 3.56
C CYS A 55 19.29 -6.06 4.29
N GLU A 56 18.67 -5.59 5.38
CA GLU A 56 17.76 -6.39 6.20
C GLU A 56 16.29 -5.99 5.89
N PRO A 57 15.32 -6.89 6.15
CA PRO A 57 13.91 -6.65 5.78
C PRO A 57 13.32 -5.36 6.35
N VAL A 58 13.73 -4.95 7.55
CA VAL A 58 13.21 -3.75 8.22
C VAL A 58 13.58 -2.45 7.47
N GLN A 59 14.64 -2.47 6.66
CA GLN A 59 15.08 -1.33 5.84
C GLN A 59 14.30 -1.25 4.52
N PHE A 60 13.55 -2.27 4.15
CA PHE A 60 12.76 -2.31 2.91
C PHE A 60 11.28 -1.96 3.13
N THR A 61 10.86 -1.83 4.38
CA THR A 61 9.44 -1.70 4.76
C THR A 61 8.76 -0.52 4.08
N ALA A 62 9.39 0.66 4.05
CA ALA A 62 8.81 1.85 3.43
C ALA A 62 8.64 1.71 1.91
N GLU A 63 9.65 1.15 1.24
CA GLU A 63 9.64 0.95 -0.21
C GLU A 63 8.58 -0.10 -0.59
N CYS A 64 8.51 -1.22 0.14
CA CYS A 64 7.51 -2.25 -0.11
C CYS A 64 6.09 -1.81 0.24
N SER A 65 5.89 -1.03 1.30
CA SER A 65 4.58 -0.44 1.60
C SER A 65 4.10 0.52 0.50
N GLY A 66 5.03 1.19 -0.19
CA GLY A 66 4.69 2.05 -1.33
C GLY A 66 4.37 1.27 -2.61
N ARG A 67 5.04 0.14 -2.84
CA ARG A 67 4.83 -0.72 -4.02
C ARG A 67 3.59 -1.60 -3.90
N CYS A 68 3.36 -2.12 -2.70
CA CYS A 68 2.28 -3.02 -2.40
C CYS A 68 1.05 -2.22 -2.03
N THR A 69 0.27 -1.91 -3.07
CA THR A 69 -1.10 -1.38 -2.96
C THR A 69 -2.06 -2.41 -3.54
N GLY A 70 -1.91 -3.66 -3.08
CA GLY A 70 -2.68 -4.80 -3.54
C GLY A 70 -4.17 -4.55 -3.40
N SER A 71 -4.92 -4.99 -4.41
CA SER A 71 -6.37 -5.12 -4.35
C SER A 71 -6.70 -6.59 -4.07
N ALA A 72 -7.82 -6.83 -3.40
CA ALA A 72 -8.31 -8.19 -3.19
C ALA A 72 -8.51 -8.91 -4.53
N GLU A 73 -7.95 -10.12 -4.66
CA GLU A 73 -8.16 -10.94 -5.85
C GLU A 73 -9.58 -11.52 -5.88
N ALA A 74 -10.16 -11.63 -7.09
CA ALA A 74 -11.49 -12.20 -7.29
C ALA A 74 -11.56 -13.69 -6.88
N SER A 75 -10.46 -14.41 -7.01
CA SER A 75 -10.32 -15.80 -6.54
C SER A 75 -10.43 -15.88 -5.01
N CYS A 76 -9.67 -15.06 -4.30
CA CYS A 76 -9.67 -15.02 -2.83
C CYS A 76 -11.04 -14.64 -2.28
N THR A 77 -11.60 -13.53 -2.79
CA THR A 77 -12.92 -13.04 -2.36
C THR A 77 -14.02 -14.06 -2.67
N GLY A 78 -13.98 -14.70 -3.83
CA GLY A 78 -14.93 -15.74 -4.19
C GLY A 78 -14.89 -16.97 -3.28
N SER A 79 -13.70 -17.46 -2.90
CA SER A 79 -13.58 -18.56 -1.94
C SER A 79 -14.02 -18.16 -0.53
N CYS A 80 -13.53 -17.02 -0.04
CA CYS A 80 -13.87 -16.53 1.29
C CYS A 80 -15.37 -16.29 1.43
N GLN A 81 -16.02 -15.76 0.39
CA GLN A 81 -17.45 -15.50 0.41
C GLN A 81 -18.27 -16.78 0.48
N ALA A 82 -17.89 -17.82 -0.27
CA ALA A 82 -18.58 -19.11 -0.20
C ALA A 82 -18.50 -19.73 1.21
N ASP A 83 -17.34 -19.66 1.86
CA ASP A 83 -17.14 -20.18 3.21
C ASP A 83 -17.92 -19.33 4.25
N CYS A 84 -17.78 -18.00 4.18
CA CYS A 84 -18.45 -17.07 5.09
C CYS A 84 -19.98 -17.15 5.00
N GLU A 85 -20.55 -17.25 3.80
CA GLU A 85 -21.99 -17.42 3.62
C GLU A 85 -22.48 -18.76 4.14
N GLY A 86 -21.67 -19.81 3.99
CA GLY A 86 -21.94 -21.12 4.58
C GLY A 86 -22.09 -21.04 6.10
N GLU A 87 -21.15 -20.36 6.77
CA GLU A 87 -21.16 -20.17 8.22
C GLU A 87 -22.27 -19.21 8.69
N CYS A 88 -22.47 -18.10 7.98
CA CYS A 88 -23.47 -17.10 8.35
C CYS A 88 -24.90 -17.61 8.18
N ASN A 89 -25.17 -18.48 7.22
CA ASN A 89 -26.50 -19.09 7.08
C ASN A 89 -26.81 -20.09 8.21
N VAL A 90 -25.79 -20.64 8.88
CA VAL A 90 -25.95 -21.55 10.02
C VAL A 90 -26.18 -20.77 11.32
N ASP A 91 -25.45 -19.67 11.54
CA ASP A 91 -25.64 -18.77 12.68
C ASP A 91 -25.45 -17.28 12.29
N PRO A 92 -26.50 -16.63 11.75
CA PRO A 92 -26.39 -15.26 11.25
C PRO A 92 -26.20 -14.22 12.35
N GLY A 93 -26.52 -14.58 13.60
CA GLY A 93 -26.41 -13.69 14.76
C GLY A 93 -24.99 -13.53 15.27
N SER A 94 -24.08 -14.43 14.91
CA SER A 94 -22.69 -14.40 15.38
C SER A 94 -21.72 -13.67 14.45
N LEU A 95 -22.12 -13.38 13.20
CA LEU A 95 -21.23 -12.75 12.23
C LEU A 95 -21.11 -11.23 12.50
N ASP A 96 -19.94 -10.86 13.01
CA ASP A 96 -19.46 -9.49 13.14
C ASP A 96 -18.38 -9.24 12.07
N CYS A 97 -18.59 -8.27 11.19
CA CYS A 97 -17.71 -8.05 10.04
C CYS A 97 -16.25 -7.85 10.46
N GLU A 98 -16.01 -6.91 11.37
CA GLU A 98 -14.65 -6.54 11.78
C GLU A 98 -13.97 -7.65 12.58
N GLY A 99 -14.68 -8.26 13.53
CA GLY A 99 -14.19 -9.38 14.31
C GLY A 99 -13.88 -10.62 13.47
N SER A 100 -14.77 -10.99 12.54
CA SER A 100 -14.56 -12.12 11.63
C SER A 100 -13.40 -11.86 10.67
N CYS A 101 -13.36 -10.70 10.02
CA CYS A 101 -12.27 -10.31 9.14
C CYS A 101 -10.93 -10.35 9.87
N THR A 102 -10.84 -9.73 11.03
CA THR A 102 -9.60 -9.65 11.81
C THR A 102 -9.13 -11.03 12.27
N ALA A 103 -10.05 -11.88 12.72
CA ALA A 103 -9.72 -13.22 13.18
C ALA A 103 -9.20 -14.10 12.03
N SER A 104 -9.92 -14.14 10.91
CA SER A 104 -9.54 -14.92 9.71
C SER A 104 -8.23 -14.40 9.11
N CYS A 105 -8.11 -13.08 8.91
CA CYS A 105 -6.91 -12.44 8.41
C CYS A 105 -5.68 -12.76 9.28
N LYS A 106 -5.78 -12.64 10.62
CA LYS A 106 -4.66 -12.95 11.52
C LYS A 106 -4.28 -14.43 11.53
N ALA A 107 -5.23 -15.34 11.31
CA ALA A 107 -4.95 -16.76 11.14
C ALA A 107 -4.20 -17.02 9.82
N ASN A 108 -4.65 -16.40 8.72
CA ASN A 108 -4.01 -16.49 7.41
C ASN A 108 -2.63 -15.83 7.38
N CYS A 109 -2.41 -14.73 8.10
CA CYS A 109 -1.07 -14.15 8.30
C CYS A 109 -0.06 -15.19 8.77
N SER A 110 -0.44 -15.98 9.78
CA SER A 110 0.49 -16.97 10.33
C SER A 110 0.77 -18.04 9.29
N ALA A 111 -0.24 -18.57 8.58
CA ALA A 111 -0.04 -19.56 7.52
C ALA A 111 0.80 -19.05 6.33
N ASN A 112 0.51 -17.86 5.80
CA ASN A 112 1.22 -17.28 4.67
C ASN A 112 2.68 -16.93 5.04
N CYS A 113 2.89 -16.21 6.14
CA CYS A 113 4.25 -15.95 6.62
C CYS A 113 5.03 -17.24 6.91
N SER A 114 4.32 -18.33 7.24
CA SER A 114 4.95 -19.63 7.45
C SER A 114 5.48 -20.29 6.20
N ALA A 115 4.75 -20.13 5.10
CA ALA A 115 5.09 -20.72 3.81
C ALA A 115 6.14 -19.88 3.06
N HIS A 116 6.14 -18.57 3.28
CA HIS A 116 6.89 -17.62 2.46
C HIS A 116 8.14 -17.04 3.15
N ALA A 117 8.15 -16.87 4.48
CA ALA A 117 9.29 -16.31 5.19
C ALA A 117 10.28 -17.40 5.65
N ASN A 118 11.54 -17.29 5.19
CA ASN A 118 12.61 -18.20 5.57
C ASN A 118 13.36 -17.68 6.81
N GLY A 119 13.36 -18.47 7.89
CA GLY A 119 14.02 -18.12 9.15
C GLY A 119 13.06 -17.52 10.18
N SER A 120 13.36 -17.75 11.47
CA SER A 120 12.47 -17.36 12.57
C SER A 120 12.30 -15.85 12.72
N GLY A 121 13.32 -15.05 12.37
CA GLY A 121 13.26 -13.58 12.38
C GLY A 121 12.30 -13.04 11.32
N ALA A 122 12.54 -13.39 10.06
CA ALA A 122 11.71 -12.97 8.93
C ALA A 122 10.23 -13.38 9.10
N ARG A 123 9.97 -14.56 9.66
CA ARG A 123 8.61 -15.03 9.95
C ARG A 123 7.92 -14.19 11.02
N ALA A 124 8.62 -13.85 12.10
CA ALA A 124 8.06 -13.02 13.17
C ALA A 124 7.75 -11.60 12.67
N GLU A 125 8.62 -11.03 11.84
CA GLU A 125 8.42 -9.71 11.23
C GLU A 125 7.24 -9.71 10.26
N CYS A 126 7.18 -10.70 9.36
CA CYS A 126 6.04 -10.87 8.46
C CYS A 126 4.72 -10.99 9.24
N GLU A 127 4.68 -11.83 10.28
CA GLU A 127 3.47 -11.98 11.10
C GLU A 127 3.07 -10.69 11.80
N SER A 128 4.05 -9.95 12.36
CA SER A 128 3.77 -8.70 13.07
C SER A 128 3.19 -7.65 12.13
N SER A 129 3.83 -7.45 10.98
CA SER A 129 3.37 -6.49 9.98
C SER A 129 2.01 -6.87 9.41
N CYS A 130 1.82 -8.15 9.08
CA CYS A 130 0.55 -8.66 8.58
C CYS A 130 -0.60 -8.46 9.58
N LYS A 131 -0.39 -8.84 10.84
CA LYS A 131 -1.41 -8.70 11.90
C LYS A 131 -1.79 -7.25 12.14
N ALA A 132 -0.84 -6.32 12.00
CA ALA A 132 -1.11 -4.88 12.08
C ALA A 132 -1.93 -4.38 10.87
N SER A 133 -1.65 -4.89 9.67
CA SER A 133 -2.44 -4.56 8.46
C SER A 133 -3.87 -5.10 8.53
N CYS A 134 -4.08 -6.28 9.13
CA CYS A 134 -5.42 -6.84 9.33
C CYS A 134 -6.35 -5.88 10.06
N ASP A 135 -5.89 -5.28 11.18
CA ASP A 135 -6.74 -4.38 11.95
C ASP A 135 -7.13 -3.13 11.14
N GLY A 136 -6.20 -2.60 10.34
CA GLY A 136 -6.47 -1.42 9.51
C GLY A 136 -7.38 -1.70 8.31
N GLU A 137 -7.05 -2.71 7.51
CA GLU A 137 -7.80 -3.04 6.30
C GLU A 137 -9.18 -3.61 6.61
N CYS A 138 -9.32 -4.45 7.65
CA CYS A 138 -10.63 -4.93 8.07
C CYS A 138 -11.52 -3.81 8.61
N ASN A 139 -10.96 -2.84 9.34
CA ASN A 139 -11.71 -1.70 9.81
C ASN A 139 -12.22 -0.84 8.64
N VAL A 140 -11.37 -0.57 7.65
CA VAL A 140 -11.73 0.19 6.46
C VAL A 140 -12.77 -0.55 5.62
N SER A 141 -12.58 -1.84 5.34
CA SER A 141 -13.51 -2.61 4.50
C SER A 141 -14.86 -2.84 5.17
N CYS A 142 -14.90 -2.96 6.51
CA CYS A 142 -16.14 -3.05 7.26
C CYS A 142 -16.74 -1.66 7.61
N GLU A 143 -16.09 -0.55 7.24
CA GLU A 143 -16.61 0.79 7.52
C GLU A 143 -17.95 1.00 6.80
N GLY A 144 -19.02 1.14 7.57
CA GLY A 144 -20.38 1.29 7.03
C GLY A 144 -21.17 -0.01 6.91
N THR A 145 -20.64 -1.15 7.39
CA THR A 145 -21.37 -2.41 7.51
C THR A 145 -22.03 -2.50 8.89
N PRO A 146 -23.33 -2.18 9.04
CA PRO A 146 -23.99 -2.24 10.34
C PRO A 146 -24.16 -3.68 10.82
N PRO A 147 -24.34 -3.91 12.13
CA PRO A 147 -24.64 -5.24 12.68
C PRO A 147 -25.91 -5.88 12.08
N SER A 148 -26.83 -5.06 11.57
CA SER A 148 -28.06 -5.48 10.90
C SER A 148 -27.92 -5.74 9.39
N ALA A 149 -26.73 -5.59 8.82
CA ALA A 149 -26.48 -5.89 7.41
C ALA A 149 -26.75 -7.38 7.13
N SER A 150 -27.04 -7.70 5.86
CA SER A 150 -27.19 -9.09 5.41
C SER A 150 -25.87 -9.85 5.59
N CYS A 151 -25.97 -11.18 5.71
CA CYS A 151 -24.81 -12.06 5.70
C CYS A 151 -23.90 -11.79 4.49
N GLU A 152 -24.48 -11.72 3.30
CA GLU A 152 -23.78 -11.42 2.05
C GLU A 152 -22.97 -10.12 2.14
N ALA A 153 -23.58 -9.02 2.62
CA ALA A 153 -22.88 -7.73 2.73
C ALA A 153 -21.75 -7.76 3.77
N LYS A 154 -21.95 -8.47 4.89
CA LYS A 154 -20.89 -8.64 5.91
C LYS A 154 -19.75 -9.51 5.40
N CYS A 155 -20.07 -10.58 4.68
CA CYS A 155 -19.09 -11.49 4.10
C CYS A 155 -18.29 -10.80 3.00
N GLU A 156 -18.94 -10.07 2.09
CA GLU A 156 -18.27 -9.30 1.04
C GLU A 156 -17.25 -8.32 1.65
N ALA A 157 -17.68 -7.49 2.61
CA ALA A 157 -16.81 -6.52 3.28
C ALA A 157 -15.65 -7.18 4.06
N SER A 158 -15.95 -8.24 4.82
CA SER A 158 -14.94 -8.98 5.57
C SER A 158 -13.90 -9.61 4.63
N CYS A 159 -14.36 -10.29 3.59
CA CYS A 159 -13.50 -10.97 2.63
C CYS A 159 -12.69 -9.97 1.79
N GLU A 160 -13.24 -8.80 1.45
CA GLU A 160 -12.49 -7.76 0.76
C GLU A 160 -11.32 -7.26 1.61
N GLY A 161 -11.54 -6.97 2.91
CA GLY A 161 -10.48 -6.56 3.83
C GLY A 161 -9.40 -7.62 4.00
N GLU A 162 -9.80 -8.86 4.27
CA GLU A 162 -8.87 -9.98 4.44
C GLU A 162 -8.04 -10.24 3.18
N CYS A 163 -8.69 -10.38 2.03
CA CYS A 163 -8.01 -10.68 0.77
C CYS A 163 -7.12 -9.54 0.28
N LYS A 164 -7.44 -8.30 0.66
CA LYS A 164 -6.56 -7.16 0.41
C LYS A 164 -5.28 -7.24 1.24
N VAL A 165 -5.37 -7.67 2.50
CA VAL A 165 -4.17 -7.91 3.31
C VAL A 165 -3.35 -9.04 2.73
N GLU A 166 -3.99 -10.16 2.35
CA GLU A 166 -3.29 -11.31 1.75
C GLU A 166 -2.49 -10.91 0.50
N ALA A 167 -3.11 -10.17 -0.43
CA ALA A 167 -2.43 -9.65 -1.61
C ALA A 167 -1.23 -8.75 -1.27
N ASN A 168 -1.32 -7.99 -0.17
CA ASN A 168 -0.23 -7.13 0.28
C ASN A 168 0.89 -7.90 0.99
N ILE A 169 0.60 -9.03 1.66
CA ILE A 169 1.65 -9.90 2.24
C ILE A 169 2.50 -10.49 1.13
N ASP A 170 1.85 -11.09 0.12
CA ASP A 170 2.55 -11.77 -0.97
C ASP A 170 3.44 -10.79 -1.72
N CYS A 171 2.89 -9.62 -2.06
CA CYS A 171 3.67 -8.53 -2.62
C CYS A 171 4.83 -8.11 -1.71
N ASN A 172 4.61 -7.99 -0.39
CA ASN A 172 5.64 -7.55 0.53
C ASN A 172 6.79 -8.56 0.66
N VAL A 173 6.51 -9.86 0.62
CA VAL A 173 7.54 -10.92 0.59
C VAL A 173 8.38 -10.82 -0.68
N ASP A 174 7.73 -10.72 -1.83
CA ASP A 174 8.41 -10.65 -3.12
C ASP A 174 9.24 -9.37 -3.22
N CYS A 175 8.66 -8.23 -2.84
CA CYS A 175 9.33 -6.95 -2.79
C CYS A 175 10.55 -6.97 -1.85
N THR A 176 10.41 -7.53 -0.64
CA THR A 176 11.53 -7.64 0.32
C THR A 176 12.68 -8.44 -0.28
N SER A 177 12.36 -9.52 -0.98
CA SER A 177 13.36 -10.38 -1.63
C SER A 177 14.05 -9.68 -2.79
N GLU A 178 13.29 -8.96 -3.62
CA GLU A 178 13.82 -8.15 -4.74
C GLU A 178 14.74 -7.04 -4.24
N LEU A 179 14.29 -6.25 -3.26
CA LEU A 179 15.04 -5.14 -2.70
C LEU A 179 16.27 -5.60 -1.93
N LYS A 180 16.22 -6.77 -1.27
CA LYS A 180 17.41 -7.36 -0.68
C LYS A 180 18.49 -7.63 -1.73
N GLY A 181 18.12 -8.27 -2.83
CA GLY A 181 19.04 -8.52 -3.94
C GLY A 181 19.58 -7.22 -4.56
N GLY A 182 18.72 -6.23 -4.76
CA GLY A 182 19.11 -4.91 -5.27
C GLY A 182 20.09 -4.19 -4.34
N CYS A 183 19.82 -4.20 -3.03
CA CYS A 183 20.67 -3.62 -2.00
C CYS A 183 22.05 -4.29 -1.95
N GLU A 184 22.10 -5.63 -1.94
CA GLU A 184 23.37 -6.38 -1.94
C GLU A 184 24.21 -6.08 -3.19
N VAL A 185 23.55 -5.95 -4.35
CA VAL A 185 24.22 -5.55 -5.61
C VAL A 185 24.75 -4.13 -5.51
N GLN A 186 23.97 -3.15 -5.04
CA GLN A 186 24.42 -1.77 -4.87
C GLN A 186 25.59 -1.66 -3.88
N CYS A 187 25.51 -2.38 -2.74
CA CYS A 187 26.58 -2.45 -1.75
C CYS A 187 27.89 -3.03 -2.29
N SER A 188 27.82 -3.86 -3.35
CA SER A 188 28.99 -4.43 -4.04
C SER A 188 29.64 -3.46 -5.03
N THR A 189 28.98 -2.35 -5.34
CA THR A 189 29.52 -1.28 -6.21
C THR A 189 30.31 -0.25 -5.39
N PRO A 190 31.26 0.49 -6.00
CA PRO A 190 31.95 1.58 -5.32
C PRO A 190 31.01 2.75 -4.93
N ASP A 191 29.85 2.85 -5.56
CA ASP A 191 28.86 3.91 -5.30
C ASP A 191 28.02 3.62 -4.04
N GLY A 192 27.98 2.36 -3.58
CA GLY A 192 27.24 1.96 -2.38
C GLY A 192 25.72 1.98 -2.55
N ALA A 193 25.01 1.76 -1.45
CA ALA A 193 23.55 1.81 -1.38
C ALA A 193 23.09 3.06 -0.62
N LEU A 194 22.00 3.68 -1.08
CA LEU A 194 21.40 4.86 -0.46
C LEU A 194 20.33 4.44 0.56
N PHE A 195 20.42 5.03 1.75
CA PHE A 195 19.43 4.85 2.82
C PHE A 195 18.93 6.21 3.29
N CYS A 196 17.62 6.38 3.39
CA CYS A 196 16.99 7.59 3.95
C CYS A 196 16.14 7.21 5.18
N ASN A 197 16.39 7.85 6.33
CA ASN A 197 15.83 7.47 7.63
C ASN A 197 16.02 5.98 7.97
N GLY A 198 17.14 5.41 7.53
CA GLY A 198 17.44 3.98 7.67
C GLY A 198 16.63 3.07 6.75
N GLN A 199 15.84 3.60 5.81
CA GLN A 199 15.15 2.80 4.78
C GLN A 199 15.95 2.84 3.48
N TYR A 200 16.13 1.68 2.84
CA TYR A 200 16.76 1.55 1.55
C TYR A 200 15.96 2.28 0.47
N VAL A 201 16.65 2.95 -0.44
CA VAL A 201 16.06 3.66 -1.56
C VAL A 201 16.36 2.89 -2.84
N ASP A 202 15.32 2.36 -3.49
CA ASP A 202 15.49 1.72 -4.79
C ASP A 202 15.54 2.77 -5.91
N ILE A 203 16.75 3.08 -6.34
CA ILE A 203 17.02 4.15 -7.30
C ILE A 203 16.56 3.74 -8.69
N ALA A 204 15.57 4.45 -9.23
CA ALA A 204 15.06 4.21 -10.60
C ALA A 204 15.93 4.85 -11.70
N GLY A 205 16.70 5.89 -11.37
CA GLY A 205 17.66 6.55 -12.27
C GLY A 205 19.10 6.19 -11.92
N THR A 206 19.99 7.17 -11.97
CA THR A 206 21.35 7.06 -11.44
C THR A 206 21.43 7.63 -10.02
N MET A 207 22.42 7.16 -9.25
CA MET A 207 22.73 7.70 -7.92
C MET A 207 22.89 9.23 -7.96
N GLU A 208 23.56 9.76 -8.98
CA GLU A 208 23.78 11.21 -9.12
C GLU A 208 22.48 11.98 -9.39
N GLU A 209 21.58 11.45 -10.23
CA GLU A 209 20.26 12.05 -10.45
C GLU A 209 19.41 12.03 -9.18
N CYS A 210 19.42 10.91 -8.43
CA CYS A 210 18.71 10.80 -7.17
C CYS A 210 19.23 11.80 -6.12
N LYS A 211 20.56 11.90 -5.95
CA LYS A 211 21.19 12.89 -5.06
C LYS A 211 20.84 14.32 -5.46
N ASN A 212 20.93 14.66 -6.74
CA ASN A 212 20.59 15.99 -7.22
C ASN A 212 19.12 16.32 -6.95
N TRP A 213 18.22 15.36 -7.16
CA TRP A 213 16.82 15.52 -6.81
C TRP A 213 16.63 15.75 -5.31
N LEU A 214 17.25 14.96 -4.43
CA LEU A 214 17.20 15.15 -2.97
C LEU A 214 17.68 16.55 -2.55
N LEU A 215 18.77 17.03 -3.15
CA LEU A 215 19.28 18.38 -2.91
C LEU A 215 18.27 19.46 -3.32
N THR A 216 17.53 19.27 -4.42
CA THR A 216 16.45 20.22 -4.79
C THR A 216 15.31 20.25 -3.79
N GLN A 217 15.14 19.17 -3.01
CA GLN A 217 14.15 19.07 -1.93
C GLN A 217 14.71 19.59 -0.59
N GLY A 218 15.96 20.06 -0.55
CA GLY A 218 16.62 20.53 0.67
C GLY A 218 17.15 19.41 1.56
N ILE A 219 17.35 18.21 1.01
CA ILE A 219 17.84 17.04 1.72
C ILE A 219 19.29 16.81 1.32
N ASP A 220 20.18 16.79 2.31
CA ASP A 220 21.59 16.48 2.10
C ASP A 220 21.82 14.97 2.17
N VAL A 221 22.83 14.48 1.44
CA VAL A 221 23.16 13.06 1.37
C VAL A 221 24.57 12.85 1.89
N GLU A 222 24.66 12.27 3.08
CA GLU A 222 25.92 11.96 3.75
C GLU A 222 26.59 10.73 3.12
N PHE A 223 27.89 10.56 3.38
CA PHE A 223 28.72 9.43 2.95
C PHE A 223 29.28 8.67 4.15
#